data_AF-A0A349GMU0-F1
#
_entry.id   AF-A0A349GMU0-F1
#
_cell.length_a   1.000
_cell.length_b   1.000
_cell.length_c   1.000
_cell.angle_alpha   90.00
_cell.angle_beta   90.00
_cell.angle_gamma   90.00
#
_symmetry.space_group_name_H-M   'P 1'
#
loop_
_entity.id
_entity.type
_entity.pdbx_description
1 polymer ?
#
loop_
_entity_poly.entity_id
_entity_poly.type
_entity_poly.pdbx_seq_one_letter_code
_entity_poly.pdbx_strand_id
1 'polypeptide(L)'
;MDEKQKHKSRIGGQALIEGVMMKGIYTSAMACRLPDGTIDVETWEEKNGKNAPWYRKTPFIRGIFNFVSSLTDGYRCLMKSADKQMTEDSEEELSKLDKWINEHFGEKIMSIVSVISVIFSLVICIFLFKFLPMWISGFLKKFI
;
A
#
# COMPACT_ATOMS: atom_id res chain seq x y z
N MET A 1 -44.10 -1.22 16.61
CA MET A 1 -43.13 -1.71 15.60
C MET A 1 -41.79 -1.77 16.30
N ASP A 2 -41.37 -2.96 16.72
CA ASP A 2 -40.10 -3.16 17.42
C ASP A 2 -38.94 -2.76 16.51
N GLU A 3 -38.13 -1.81 16.97
CA GLU A 3 -36.94 -1.33 16.29
C GLU A 3 -35.92 -2.48 16.27
N LYS A 4 -35.87 -3.26 15.17
CA LYS A 4 -34.87 -4.32 14.98
C LYS A 4 -33.48 -3.74 15.23
N GLN A 5 -32.79 -4.25 16.26
CA GLN A 5 -31.41 -3.85 16.58
C GLN A 5 -30.54 -3.91 15.31
N LYS A 6 -30.03 -2.76 14.87
CA LYS A 6 -29.04 -2.66 13.78
C LYS A 6 -27.74 -3.32 14.25
N HIS A 7 -27.50 -4.56 13.83
CA HIS A 7 -26.21 -5.20 14.00
C HIS A 7 -25.14 -4.43 13.21
N LYS A 8 -24.24 -3.73 13.91
CA LYS A 8 -23.11 -3.03 13.29
C LYS A 8 -21.95 -4.00 13.11
N SER A 9 -21.75 -4.48 11.88
CA SER A 9 -20.57 -5.27 11.53
C SER A 9 -19.31 -4.38 11.51
N ARG A 10 -18.18 -4.90 11.98
CA ARG A 10 -16.87 -4.24 11.88
C ARG A 10 -16.19 -4.65 10.57
N ILE A 11 -16.71 -4.16 9.46
CA ILE A 11 -16.18 -4.40 8.12
C ILE A 11 -15.87 -3.04 7.51
N GLY A 12 -14.69 -2.94 6.89
CA GLY A 12 -14.28 -1.78 6.09
C GLY A 12 -13.62 -2.27 4.80
N GLY A 13 -13.19 -1.36 3.94
CA GLY A 13 -12.60 -1.76 2.68
C GLY A 13 -11.86 -0.64 1.96
N GLN A 14 -11.29 -1.00 0.82
CA GLN A 14 -10.58 -0.11 -0.09
C GLN A 14 -10.99 -0.43 -1.53
N ALA A 15 -11.05 0.59 -2.39
CA ALA A 15 -11.20 0.39 -3.83
C ALA A 15 -9.89 -0.15 -4.44
N LEU A 16 -10.03 -1.07 -5.39
CA LEU A 16 -8.95 -1.62 -6.19
C LEU A 16 -9.18 -1.29 -7.68
N ILE A 17 -8.22 -1.62 -8.54
CA ILE A 17 -8.39 -1.47 -9.99
C ILE A 17 -9.42 -2.50 -10.45
N GLU A 18 -10.53 -2.03 -11.03
CA GLU A 18 -11.67 -2.85 -11.44
C GLU A 18 -12.17 -3.80 -10.32
N GLY A 19 -12.06 -3.37 -9.06
CA GLY A 19 -12.33 -4.25 -7.93
C GLY A 19 -12.51 -3.57 -6.59
N VAL A 20 -12.74 -4.39 -5.57
CA VAL A 20 -12.92 -3.96 -4.18
C VAL A 20 -12.26 -4.94 -3.22
N MET A 21 -11.69 -4.40 -2.15
CA MET A 21 -11.18 -5.16 -1.01
C MET A 21 -12.04 -4.86 0.21
N MET A 22 -12.46 -5.90 0.94
CA MET A 22 -13.20 -5.80 2.19
C MET A 22 -12.45 -6.56 3.29
N LYS A 23 -12.27 -5.92 4.44
CA LYS A 23 -11.56 -6.45 5.60
C LYS A 23 -12.53 -6.66 6.76
N GLY A 24 -12.72 -7.92 7.15
CA GLY A 24 -13.51 -8.33 8.30
C GLY A 24 -12.67 -8.64 9.54
N ILE A 25 -13.33 -9.14 10.59
CA ILE A 25 -12.67 -9.52 11.84
C ILE A 25 -11.88 -10.83 11.69
N TYR A 26 -12.44 -11.79 10.93
CA TYR A 26 -11.89 -13.14 10.78
C TYR A 26 -11.50 -13.48 9.35
N THR A 27 -12.05 -12.78 8.37
CA THR A 27 -11.84 -13.03 6.96
C THR A 27 -11.80 -11.70 6.23
N SER A 28 -10.85 -11.58 5.30
CA SER A 28 -10.78 -10.51 4.31
C SER A 28 -10.98 -11.12 2.92
N ALA A 29 -11.49 -10.30 2.01
CA ALA A 29 -11.72 -10.69 0.62
C ALA A 29 -11.35 -9.56 -0.32
N MET A 30 -10.86 -9.89 -1.50
CA MET A 30 -10.81 -8.99 -2.65
C MET A 30 -11.57 -9.62 -3.82
N ALA A 31 -12.25 -8.80 -4.60
CA ALA A 31 -12.88 -9.19 -5.85
C ALA A 31 -12.44 -8.22 -6.94
N CYS A 32 -12.00 -8.73 -8.09
CA CYS A 32 -11.61 -7.92 -9.26
C CYS A 32 -12.27 -8.48 -10.51
N ARG A 33 -12.75 -7.61 -11.39
CA ARG A 33 -13.26 -7.97 -12.71
C ARG A 33 -12.09 -8.09 -13.67
N LEU A 34 -11.86 -9.29 -14.19
CA LEU A 34 -10.82 -9.58 -15.17
C LEU A 34 -11.16 -8.95 -16.53
N PRO A 35 -10.16 -8.79 -17.44
CA PRO A 35 -10.38 -8.25 -18.78
C PRO A 35 -11.41 -9.03 -19.61
N ASP A 36 -11.51 -10.35 -19.40
CA ASP A 36 -12.50 -11.24 -20.04
C ASP A 36 -13.94 -11.03 -19.50
N GLY A 37 -14.09 -10.20 -18.47
CA GLY A 37 -15.36 -9.87 -17.83
C GLY A 37 -15.80 -10.81 -16.73
N THR A 38 -15.02 -11.85 -16.42
CA THR A 38 -15.25 -12.69 -15.24
C THR A 38 -14.81 -11.98 -13.96
N ILE A 39 -15.27 -12.46 -12.80
CA ILE A 39 -14.89 -11.90 -11.49
C ILE A 39 -14.03 -12.92 -10.77
N ASP A 40 -12.80 -12.53 -10.47
CA ASP A 40 -11.91 -13.30 -9.61
C ASP A 40 -12.03 -12.83 -8.16
N VAL A 41 -12.16 -13.79 -7.24
CA VAL A 41 -12.38 -13.55 -5.82
C VAL A 41 -11.34 -14.31 -5.00
N GLU A 42 -10.57 -13.58 -4.21
CA GLU A 42 -9.63 -14.15 -3.26
C GLU A 42 -10.06 -13.86 -1.83
N THR A 43 -9.97 -14.85 -0.96
CA THR A 43 -10.25 -14.69 0.48
C THR A 43 -9.08 -15.19 1.32
N TRP A 44 -8.79 -14.52 2.42
CA TRP A 44 -7.77 -14.94 3.37
C TRP A 44 -8.21 -14.72 4.82
N GLU A 45 -7.61 -15.50 5.72
CA GLU A 45 -7.89 -15.41 7.15
C GLU A 45 -7.23 -14.21 7.81
N GLU A 46 -7.97 -13.59 8.73
CA GLU A 46 -7.54 -12.46 9.52
C GLU A 46 -7.46 -12.83 11.00
N LYS A 47 -6.34 -12.47 11.62
CA LYS A 47 -6.15 -12.61 13.07
C LYS A 47 -6.49 -11.29 13.76
N ASN A 48 -7.74 -10.84 13.69
CA ASN A 48 -8.22 -9.62 14.36
C ASN A 48 -9.16 -9.94 15.55
N GLY A 49 -9.62 -8.90 16.24
CA GLY A 49 -10.56 -9.04 17.37
C GLY A 49 -9.97 -9.82 18.54
N LYS A 50 -10.67 -10.87 18.99
CA LYS A 50 -10.24 -11.71 20.12
C LYS A 50 -8.95 -12.48 19.83
N ASN A 51 -8.74 -12.87 18.57
CA ASN A 51 -7.59 -13.63 18.10
C ASN A 51 -6.38 -12.75 17.72
N ALA A 52 -6.49 -11.43 17.93
CA ALA A 52 -5.38 -10.54 17.64
C ALA A 52 -4.18 -10.82 18.58
N PRO A 53 -2.94 -10.86 18.04
CA PRO A 53 -1.71 -10.92 18.81
C PRO A 53 -1.62 -9.80 19.85
N TRP A 54 -0.86 -10.04 20.93
CA TRP A 54 -0.73 -9.10 22.05
C TRP A 54 -0.27 -7.71 21.61
N TYR A 55 0.66 -7.60 20.66
CA TYR A 55 1.19 -6.33 20.15
C TYR A 55 0.15 -5.48 19.38
N ARG A 56 -0.94 -6.09 18.90
CA ARG A 56 -2.08 -5.37 18.29
C ARG A 56 -3.15 -4.95 19.30
N LYS A 57 -2.97 -5.32 20.58
CA LYS A 57 -3.87 -4.95 21.69
C LYS A 57 -3.24 -3.92 22.63
N THR A 58 -1.92 -3.88 22.75
CA THR A 58 -1.19 -2.98 23.65
C THR A 58 -1.30 -1.50 23.22
N PRO A 59 -1.68 -0.56 24.11
CA PRO A 59 -1.69 0.87 23.80
C PRO A 59 -0.31 1.39 23.36
N PHE A 60 -0.26 2.52 22.66
CA PHE A 60 0.92 3.10 21.97
C PHE A 60 1.41 2.33 20.73
N ILE A 61 1.74 1.04 20.85
CA ILE A 61 2.25 0.26 19.71
C ILE A 61 1.14 -0.30 18.80
N ARG A 62 -0.08 -0.47 19.33
CA ARG A 62 -1.24 -0.96 18.58
C ARG A 62 -1.48 -0.20 17.28
N GLY A 63 -1.31 1.12 17.29
CA GLY A 63 -1.54 1.97 16.12
C GLY A 63 -0.59 1.61 14.97
N ILE A 64 0.71 1.52 15.28
CA ILE A 64 1.76 1.23 14.30
C ILE A 64 1.55 -0.13 13.66
N PHE A 65 1.35 -1.19 14.46
CA PHE A 65 1.15 -2.53 13.91
C PHE A 65 -0.13 -2.67 13.08
N ASN A 66 -1.21 -2.02 13.50
CA ASN A 66 -2.45 -2.03 12.70
C ASN A 66 -2.31 -1.21 11.41
N PHE A 67 -1.57 -0.10 11.46
CA PHE A 67 -1.28 0.72 10.28
C PHE A 67 -0.42 -0.05 9.28
N VAL A 68 0.70 -0.61 9.72
CA VAL A 68 1.60 -1.41 8.86
C VAL A 68 0.83 -2.57 8.25
N SER A 69 0.08 -3.35 9.04
CA SER A 69 -0.73 -4.46 8.51
C SER A 69 -1.78 -3.99 7.48
N SER A 70 -2.44 -2.86 7.72
CA SER A 70 -3.44 -2.34 6.78
C SER A 70 -2.79 -1.83 5.49
N LEU A 71 -1.62 -1.18 5.61
CA LEU A 71 -0.84 -0.69 4.47
C LEU A 71 -0.31 -1.85 3.63
N THR A 72 0.24 -2.90 4.26
CA THR A 72 0.74 -4.07 3.55
C THR A 72 -0.38 -4.80 2.82
N ASP A 73 -1.53 -4.98 3.46
CA ASP A 73 -2.67 -5.66 2.84
C ASP A 73 -3.26 -4.83 1.70
N GLY A 74 -3.45 -3.53 1.92
CA GLY A 74 -3.97 -2.61 0.91
C GLY A 74 -3.04 -2.52 -0.31
N TYR A 75 -1.74 -2.37 -0.08
CA TYR A 75 -0.74 -2.34 -1.15
C TYR A 75 -0.70 -3.66 -1.92
N ARG A 76 -0.68 -4.80 -1.21
CA ARG A 76 -0.71 -6.13 -1.84
C ARG A 76 -1.93 -6.31 -2.74
N CYS A 77 -3.12 -5.93 -2.27
CA CYS A 77 -4.35 -6.06 -3.05
C CYS A 77 -4.35 -5.11 -4.26
N LEU A 78 -3.82 -3.89 -4.09
CA LEU A 78 -3.67 -2.93 -5.19
C LEU A 78 -2.76 -3.47 -6.29
N MET A 79 -1.56 -3.94 -5.93
CA MET A 79 -0.62 -4.50 -6.91
C MET A 79 -1.21 -5.72 -7.61
N LYS A 80 -1.80 -6.66 -6.85
CA LYS A 80 -2.51 -7.81 -7.44
C LYS A 80 -3.64 -7.41 -8.38
N SER A 81 -4.41 -6.36 -8.04
CA SER A 81 -5.47 -5.89 -8.93
C SER A 81 -4.90 -5.28 -10.21
N ALA A 82 -3.74 -4.62 -10.15
CA ALA A 82 -3.05 -4.14 -11.34
C ALA A 82 -2.55 -5.31 -12.19
N ASP A 83 -1.90 -6.29 -11.58
CA ASP A 83 -1.38 -7.48 -12.25
C ASP A 83 -2.49 -8.26 -12.97
N LYS A 84 -3.68 -8.39 -12.36
CA LYS A 84 -4.84 -9.06 -12.97
C LYS A 84 -5.42 -8.32 -14.18
N GLN A 85 -5.16 -7.03 -14.29
CA GLN A 85 -5.59 -6.22 -15.44
C GLN A 85 -4.55 -6.19 -16.55
N MET A 86 -3.32 -6.64 -16.29
CA MET A 86 -2.29 -6.79 -17.31
C MET A 86 -2.66 -7.98 -18.20
N THR A 87 -2.78 -7.74 -19.50
CA THR A 87 -2.85 -8.79 -20.53
C THR A 87 -1.44 -9.22 -20.93
N GLU A 88 -1.28 -10.39 -21.57
CA GLU A 88 0.04 -10.86 -22.04
C GLU A 88 0.76 -9.81 -22.92
N ASP A 89 0.03 -9.03 -23.72
CA ASP A 89 0.58 -7.90 -24.50
C ASP A 89 1.07 -6.72 -23.63
N SER A 90 0.59 -6.59 -22.39
CA SER A 90 0.95 -5.51 -21.45
C SER A 90 2.12 -5.86 -20.54
N GLU A 91 2.44 -7.15 -20.36
CA GLU A 91 3.70 -7.55 -19.71
C GLU A 91 4.92 -7.07 -20.52
N GLU A 92 4.76 -6.91 -21.84
CA GLU A 92 5.81 -6.35 -22.68
C GLU A 92 6.05 -4.85 -22.47
N GLU A 93 5.06 -4.12 -21.95
CA GLU A 93 5.11 -2.70 -21.58
C GLU A 93 5.64 -2.44 -20.15
N LEU A 94 6.21 -3.44 -19.48
CA LEU A 94 7.19 -3.15 -18.43
C LEU A 94 8.22 -2.18 -19.02
N SER A 95 8.27 -0.97 -18.43
CA SER A 95 9.07 0.17 -18.88
C SER A 95 10.41 -0.33 -19.39
N LYS A 96 10.85 0.09 -20.58
CA LYS A 96 12.14 -0.34 -21.16
C LYS A 96 13.30 -0.20 -20.16
N LEU A 97 13.15 0.69 -19.18
CA LEU A 97 14.01 0.83 -18.00
C LEU A 97 13.95 -0.37 -17.05
N ASP A 98 12.78 -0.87 -16.65
CA ASP A 98 12.64 -2.03 -15.78
C ASP A 98 13.22 -3.29 -16.41
N LYS A 99 13.04 -3.48 -17.74
CA LYS A 99 13.68 -4.57 -18.48
C LYS A 99 15.20 -4.42 -18.56
N TRP A 100 15.70 -3.23 -18.93
CA TRP A 100 17.15 -2.97 -18.98
C TRP A 100 17.83 -3.12 -17.61
N ILE A 101 17.19 -2.65 -16.54
CA ILE A 101 17.72 -2.79 -15.18
C ILE A 101 17.65 -4.26 -14.73
N ASN A 102 16.57 -5.00 -15.01
CA ASN A 102 16.50 -6.43 -14.68
C ASN A 102 17.57 -7.25 -15.42
N GLU A 103 17.82 -6.97 -16.71
CA GLU A 103 18.83 -7.65 -17.51
C GLU A 103 20.27 -7.36 -17.03
N HIS A 104 20.57 -6.12 -16.63
CA HIS A 104 21.93 -5.76 -16.20
C HIS A 104 22.21 -5.94 -14.71
N PHE A 105 21.21 -5.81 -13.85
CA PHE A 105 21.39 -5.74 -12.39
C PHE A 105 20.66 -6.86 -11.63
N GLY A 106 19.73 -7.60 -12.25
CA GLY A 106 19.02 -8.73 -11.64
C GLY A 106 18.00 -8.35 -10.55
N GLU A 107 17.06 -9.24 -10.26
CA GLU A 107 15.89 -8.99 -9.38
C GLU A 107 16.26 -8.52 -7.96
N LYS A 108 17.39 -8.99 -7.43
CA LYS A 108 17.84 -8.60 -6.07
C LYS A 108 18.30 -7.15 -6.02
N ILE A 109 18.90 -6.62 -7.08
CA ILE A 109 19.33 -5.22 -7.12
C ILE A 109 18.13 -4.29 -7.32
N MET A 110 17.09 -4.70 -8.06
CA MET A 110 15.84 -3.94 -8.18
C MET A 110 15.18 -3.65 -6.82
N SER A 111 15.12 -4.66 -5.95
CA SER A 111 14.63 -4.47 -4.58
C SER A 111 15.48 -3.49 -3.77
N ILE A 112 16.80 -3.48 -3.98
CA ILE A 112 17.72 -2.57 -3.31
C ILE A 112 17.60 -1.14 -3.86
N VAL A 113 17.53 -0.99 -5.19
CA VAL A 113 17.41 0.30 -5.88
C VAL A 113 16.11 0.99 -5.54
N SER A 114 14.99 0.26 -5.47
CA SER A 114 13.69 0.83 -5.06
C SER A 114 13.73 1.33 -3.61
N VAL A 115 14.28 0.55 -2.68
CA VAL A 115 14.47 0.99 -1.28
C VAL A 115 15.38 2.21 -1.19
N ILE A 116 16.50 2.23 -1.91
CA ILE A 116 17.40 3.39 -1.96
C ILE A 116 16.68 4.61 -2.53
N SER A 117 15.87 4.45 -3.58
CA SER A 117 15.09 5.53 -4.19
C SER A 117 14.09 6.14 -3.22
N VAL A 118 13.41 5.31 -2.42
CA VAL A 118 12.52 5.79 -1.35
C VAL A 118 13.30 6.57 -0.30
N ILE A 119 14.44 6.06 0.18
CA ILE A 119 15.27 6.76 1.17
C ILE A 119 15.78 8.09 0.61
N PHE A 120 16.28 8.08 -0.63
CA PHE A 120 16.79 9.25 -1.32
C PHE A 120 15.71 10.32 -1.50
N SER A 121 14.50 9.93 -1.92
CA SER A 121 13.37 10.86 -2.04
C SER A 121 12.99 11.48 -0.70
N LEU A 122 12.98 10.71 0.40
CA LEU A 122 12.72 11.24 1.74
C LEU A 122 13.79 12.25 2.18
N VAL A 123 15.07 11.96 1.91
CA VAL A 123 16.19 12.88 2.19
C VAL A 123 16.03 14.18 1.40
N ILE A 124 15.71 14.09 0.11
CA ILE A 124 15.44 15.25 -0.74
C ILE A 124 14.25 16.05 -0.21
N CYS A 125 13.16 15.41 0.17
CA CYS A 125 12.00 16.09 0.74
C CYS A 125 12.38 16.86 2.01
N ILE A 126 13.11 16.24 2.94
CA ILE A 126 13.56 16.92 4.16
C ILE A 126 14.48 18.09 3.80
N PHE A 127 15.39 17.90 2.84
CA PHE A 127 16.29 18.96 2.41
C PHE A 127 15.52 20.15 1.79
N LEU A 128 14.65 19.88 0.82
CA LEU A 128 13.89 20.91 0.09
C LEU A 128 12.86 21.62 0.97
N PHE A 129 12.18 20.93 1.89
CA PHE A 129 11.10 21.54 2.67
C PHE A 129 11.54 22.07 4.03
N LYS A 130 12.62 21.55 4.62
CA LYS A 130 13.13 22.03 5.93
C LYS A 130 14.38 22.89 5.78
N PHE A 131 15.39 22.41 5.06
CA PHE A 131 16.70 23.06 5.03
C PHE A 131 16.75 24.19 4.00
N LEU A 132 16.10 24.05 2.85
CA LEU A 132 16.07 25.08 1.82
C LEU A 132 15.43 26.40 2.32
N PRO A 133 14.27 26.40 3.01
CA PRO A 133 13.70 27.66 3.52
C PRO A 133 14.55 28.26 4.65
N MET A 134 15.20 27.42 5.46
CA MET A 134 16.13 27.86 6.50
C MET A 134 17.36 28.57 5.89
N TRP A 135 17.93 28.02 4.82
CA TRP A 135 19.08 28.60 4.13
C TRP A 135 18.72 29.91 3.40
N ILE A 136 17.58 29.92 2.69
CA ILE A 136 17.06 31.10 2.00
C ILE A 136 16.79 32.23 3.00
N SER A 137 16.12 31.93 4.13
CA SER A 137 15.85 32.95 5.16
C SER A 137 17.11 33.49 5.82
N GLY A 138 18.16 32.66 5.99
CA GLY A 138 19.46 33.11 6.46
C GLY A 138 20.17 34.05 5.49
N PHE A 139 20.06 33.81 4.19
CA PHE A 139 20.62 34.69 3.16
C PHE A 139 19.87 36.03 3.08
N LEU A 140 18.53 36.00 3.16
CA LEU A 140 17.69 37.21 3.20
C LEU A 140 17.97 38.09 4.43
N LYS A 141 18.16 37.49 5.62
CA LYS A 141 18.55 38.22 6.85
C LYS A 141 19.96 38.84 6.80
N LYS A 142 20.78 38.46 5.81
CA LYS A 142 22.11 39.05 5.61
C LYS A 142 22.08 40.25 4.67
N PHE A 143 20.99 40.41 3.90
CA PHE A 143 20.78 41.48 2.92
C PHE A 143 19.77 42.54 3.37
N ILE A 144 18.84 42.19 4.27
CA ILE A 144 18.00 43.11 5.06
C ILE A 144 18.67 43.32 6.42
#